data_AF-A0AAD7WBN5-F1
#
_entry.id   AF-A0AAD7WBN5-F1
#
_cell.length_a   1.000
_cell.length_b   1.000
_cell.length_c   1.000
_cell.angle_alpha   90.00
_cell.angle_beta   90.00
_cell.angle_gamma   90.00
#
_symmetry.space_group_name_H-M   'P 1'
#
loop_
_entity.id
_entity.type
_entity.pdbx_description
1 polymer ?
#
loop_
_entity_poly.entity_id
_entity_poly.type
_entity_poly.pdbx_seq_one_letter_code
_entity_poly.pdbx_strand_id
1 'polypeptide(L)'
;MKGRAKLVQQSLKQYKMLLFIHLMLDVLQELKQLSLLFQRDGLTLQIVSDGLQTTTLALVAMQLSRTNADDDTFNALKLRLTNSFCEFVSERFKSLETGVLKATSTLFDLSNWPEDTTDLATFGTAELNAFMEHFHPVLWQRLIQGAIGRDGQFQHMQVIAQISLVLPMSSSCCERGFSSMKRIKSDRRSCLSNEMLNCLLQIWVHGPPAQHYDSVEAVTKWWSSGCRARRPQYKD
;
A
#
# COMPACT_ATOMS: atom_id res chain seq x y z
N MET A 1 -28.39 28.11 33.75
CA MET A 1 -27.55 27.54 32.67
C MET A 1 -27.39 26.04 32.90
N LYS A 2 -27.89 25.17 32.00
CA LYS A 2 -27.64 23.72 32.13
C LYS A 2 -26.14 23.47 31.87
N GLY A 3 -25.46 22.77 32.77
CA GLY A 3 -24.03 22.45 32.63
C GLY A 3 -23.76 21.61 31.38
N ARG A 4 -22.62 21.83 30.73
CA ARG A 4 -22.20 21.17 29.47
C ARG A 4 -22.39 19.65 29.50
N ALA A 5 -22.10 18.99 30.63
CA ALA A 5 -22.29 17.56 30.80
C ALA A 5 -23.77 17.11 30.69
N LYS A 6 -24.72 17.88 31.25
CA LYS A 6 -26.17 17.57 31.12
C LYS A 6 -26.67 17.79 29.69
N LEU A 7 -26.09 18.74 28.95
CA LEU A 7 -26.43 18.97 27.54
C LEU A 7 -25.94 17.83 26.65
N VAL A 8 -24.70 17.35 26.85
CA VAL A 8 -24.17 16.17 26.16
C VAL A 8 -25.01 14.93 26.49
N GLN A 9 -25.37 14.73 27.76
CA GLN A 9 -26.21 13.60 28.17
C GLN A 9 -27.62 13.65 27.53
N GLN A 10 -28.21 14.83 27.38
CA GLN A 10 -29.48 14.97 26.65
C GLN A 10 -29.31 14.71 25.15
N SER A 11 -28.19 15.14 24.55
CA SER A 11 -27.87 14.89 23.14
C SER A 11 -27.62 13.40 22.84
N LEU A 12 -26.92 12.69 23.73
CA LEU A 12 -26.67 11.24 23.60
C LEU A 12 -27.95 10.39 23.66
N LYS A 13 -29.01 10.89 24.30
CA LYS A 13 -30.32 10.21 24.38
C LYS A 13 -31.24 10.49 23.19
N GLN A 14 -30.83 11.36 22.26
CA GLN A 14 -31.63 11.64 21.07
C GLN A 14 -31.62 10.42 20.15
N TYR A 15 -32.80 10.08 19.63
CA TYR A 15 -32.99 8.95 18.71
C TYR A 15 -32.02 8.98 17.52
N LYS A 16 -31.83 10.16 16.90
CA LYS A 16 -30.89 10.35 15.78
C LYS A 16 -29.43 10.07 16.13
N MET A 17 -29.02 10.39 17.37
CA MET A 17 -27.65 10.12 17.85
C MET A 17 -27.45 8.62 18.09
N LEU A 18 -28.46 7.93 18.64
CA LEU A 18 -28.41 6.48 18.83
C LEU A 18 -28.33 5.76 17.47
N LEU A 19 -29.13 6.18 16.49
CA LEU A 19 -29.10 5.64 15.12
C LEU A 19 -27.73 5.84 14.46
N PHE A 20 -27.11 7.00 14.65
CA PHE A 20 -25.74 7.27 14.19
C PHE A 20 -24.69 6.38 14.86
N ILE A 21 -24.79 6.16 16.18
CA ILE A 21 -23.88 5.27 16.90
C ILE A 21 -24.00 3.83 16.37
N HIS A 22 -25.22 3.35 16.10
CA HIS A 22 -25.42 2.04 15.49
C HIS A 22 -24.83 1.96 14.08
N LEU A 23 -25.05 2.97 13.23
CA LEU A 23 -24.41 3.03 11.91
C LEU A 23 -22.88 3.00 12.00
N MET A 24 -22.31 3.77 12.94
CA MET A 24 -20.86 3.76 13.17
C MET A 24 -20.36 2.40 13.67
N LEU A 25 -21.14 1.71 14.49
CA LEU A 25 -20.80 0.36 14.94
C LEU A 25 -20.75 -0.63 13.78
N ASP A 26 -21.72 -0.56 12.87
CA ASP A 26 -21.78 -1.40 11.67
C ASP A 26 -20.59 -1.14 10.74
N VAL A 27 -20.29 0.13 10.46
CA VAL A 27 -19.11 0.52 9.65
C VAL A 27 -17.82 0.04 10.30
N LEU A 28 -17.67 0.23 11.62
CA LEU A 28 -16.46 -0.22 12.34
C LEU A 28 -16.33 -1.74 12.34
N GLN A 29 -17.43 -2.48 12.33
CA GLN A 29 -17.41 -3.93 12.26
C GLN A 29 -16.84 -4.40 10.91
N GLU A 30 -17.24 -3.80 9.79
CA GLU A 30 -16.69 -4.13 8.46
C GLU A 30 -15.21 -3.75 8.35
N LEU A 31 -14.84 -2.56 8.82
CA LEU A 31 -13.45 -2.14 8.84
C LEU A 31 -12.58 -3.03 9.73
N LYS A 32 -13.14 -3.57 10.82
CA LYS A 32 -12.46 -4.55 11.67
C LYS A 32 -12.20 -5.85 10.91
N GLN A 33 -13.16 -6.37 10.14
CA GLN A 33 -12.96 -7.59 9.35
C GLN A 33 -11.84 -7.39 8.32
N LEU A 34 -11.88 -6.26 7.60
CA LEU A 34 -10.81 -5.89 6.68
C LEU A 34 -9.46 -5.79 7.41
N SER A 35 -9.41 -5.15 8.57
CA SER A 35 -8.19 -5.01 9.36
C SER A 35 -7.63 -6.35 9.83
N LEU A 36 -8.48 -7.29 10.25
CA LEU A 36 -8.08 -8.64 10.64
C LEU A 36 -7.56 -9.45 9.44
N LEU A 37 -8.17 -9.27 8.27
CA LEU A 37 -7.69 -9.87 7.02
C LEU A 37 -6.25 -9.42 6.75
N PHE A 38 -5.95 -8.12 6.84
CA PHE A 38 -4.59 -7.59 6.67
C PHE A 38 -3.57 -8.05 7.72
N GLN A 39 -4.02 -8.59 8.86
CA GLN A 39 -3.14 -9.08 9.93
C GLN A 39 -2.80 -10.57 9.79
N ARG A 40 -3.38 -11.27 8.81
CA ARG A 40 -3.16 -12.71 8.64
C ARG A 40 -1.79 -13.00 8.04
N ASP A 41 -1.07 -13.95 8.62
CA ASP A 41 0.16 -14.51 8.04
C ASP A 41 -0.19 -15.29 6.75
N GLY A 42 0.53 -15.03 5.65
CA GLY A 42 0.25 -15.63 4.34
C GLY A 42 -0.76 -14.84 3.49
N LEU A 43 -0.74 -13.52 3.60
CA LEU A 43 -1.57 -12.62 2.79
C LEU A 43 -1.11 -12.61 1.33
N THR A 44 -1.94 -13.07 0.40
CA THR A 44 -1.71 -12.89 -1.05
C THR A 44 -2.40 -11.60 -1.53
N LEU A 45 -1.88 -10.97 -2.59
CA LEU A 45 -2.48 -9.76 -3.17
C LEU A 45 -3.94 -9.98 -3.60
N GLN A 46 -4.28 -11.20 -4.00
CA GLN A 46 -5.64 -11.63 -4.31
C GLN A 46 -6.56 -11.55 -3.08
N ILE A 47 -6.19 -12.18 -1.96
CA ILE A 47 -7.00 -12.16 -0.73
C ILE A 47 -7.23 -10.71 -0.27
N VAL A 48 -6.25 -9.83 -0.47
CA VAL A 48 -6.40 -8.40 -0.20
C VAL A 48 -7.41 -7.75 -1.14
N SER A 49 -7.29 -7.98 -2.44
CA SER A 49 -8.22 -7.44 -3.45
C SER A 49 -9.65 -7.92 -3.18
N ASP A 50 -9.85 -9.21 -2.93
CA ASP A 50 -11.15 -9.81 -2.64
C ASP A 50 -11.72 -9.29 -1.33
N GLY A 51 -10.89 -9.15 -0.30
CA GLY A 51 -11.27 -8.56 0.99
C GLY A 51 -11.70 -7.10 0.86
N LEU A 52 -11.02 -6.33 0.01
CA LEU A 52 -11.35 -4.94 -0.29
C LEU A 52 -12.70 -4.83 -1.02
N GLN A 53 -12.92 -5.67 -2.03
CA GLN A 53 -14.18 -5.73 -2.76
C GLN A 53 -15.33 -6.15 -1.84
N THR A 54 -15.12 -7.18 -1.00
CA THR A 54 -16.11 -7.66 -0.03
C THR A 54 -16.49 -6.55 0.95
N THR A 55 -15.52 -5.82 1.48
CA THR A 55 -15.77 -4.69 2.41
C THR A 55 -16.54 -3.57 1.71
N THR A 56 -16.19 -3.26 0.46
CA THR A 56 -16.87 -2.23 -0.34
C THR A 56 -18.33 -2.62 -0.61
N LEU A 57 -18.57 -3.89 -0.97
CA LEU A 57 -19.92 -4.43 -1.17
C LEU A 57 -20.74 -4.43 0.12
N ALA A 58 -20.15 -4.80 1.26
CA ALA A 58 -20.83 -4.76 2.56
C ALA A 58 -21.22 -3.33 2.96
N LEU A 59 -20.33 -2.35 2.76
CA LEU A 59 -20.62 -0.94 2.97
C LEU A 59 -21.76 -0.46 2.07
N VAL A 60 -21.74 -0.78 0.77
CA VAL A 60 -22.82 -0.43 -0.17
C VAL A 60 -24.14 -1.13 0.20
N ALA A 61 -24.10 -2.39 0.65
CA ALA A 61 -25.28 -3.12 1.09
C ALA A 61 -25.94 -2.49 2.32
N MET A 62 -25.16 -1.84 3.20
CA MET A 62 -25.74 -1.06 4.31
C MET A 62 -26.63 0.06 3.79
N GLN A 63 -26.38 0.63 2.61
CA GLN A 63 -27.22 1.67 2.01
C GLN A 63 -28.63 1.17 1.65
N LEU A 64 -28.78 -0.14 1.39
CA LEU A 64 -30.02 -0.75 0.92
C LEU A 64 -30.96 -1.20 2.06
N SER A 65 -30.55 -1.11 3.33
CA SER A 65 -31.39 -1.59 4.46
C SER A 65 -32.63 -0.69 4.66
N ARG A 66 -33.83 -1.29 4.58
CA ARG A 66 -35.19 -0.75 4.78
C ARG A 66 -35.29 0.74 5.16
N THR A 67 -35.73 1.53 4.19
CA THR A 67 -36.13 2.93 4.32
C THR A 67 -37.50 3.03 5.01
N ASN A 68 -37.51 3.52 6.25
CA ASN A 68 -38.70 4.19 6.74
C ASN A 68 -38.64 5.64 6.24
N ALA A 69 -39.70 6.09 5.56
CA ALA A 69 -39.78 7.39 4.86
C ALA A 69 -39.64 8.62 5.78
N ASP A 70 -39.57 8.43 7.10
CA ASP A 70 -39.63 9.51 8.09
C ASP A 70 -38.26 10.13 8.44
N ASP A 71 -37.16 9.59 7.90
CA ASP A 71 -35.79 9.98 8.29
C ASP A 71 -34.85 10.24 7.09
N ASP A 72 -35.34 10.96 6.08
CA ASP A 72 -34.57 11.36 4.89
C ASP A 72 -33.24 12.04 5.22
N THR A 73 -33.21 12.86 6.29
CA THR A 73 -31.98 13.49 6.77
C THR A 73 -30.94 12.49 7.24
N PHE A 74 -31.36 11.39 7.86
CA PHE A 74 -30.46 10.33 8.30
C PHE A 74 -30.03 9.45 7.12
N ASN A 75 -30.95 9.13 6.21
CA ASN A 75 -30.63 8.37 4.99
C ASN A 75 -29.61 9.12 4.13
N ALA A 76 -29.73 10.43 4.00
CA ALA A 76 -28.75 11.27 3.31
C ALA A 76 -27.38 11.27 4.02
N LEU A 77 -27.37 11.32 5.36
CA LEU A 77 -26.13 11.23 6.14
C LEU A 77 -25.47 9.85 6.00
N LYS A 78 -26.26 8.78 6.07
CA LYS A 78 -25.84 7.39 5.88
C LYS A 78 -25.20 7.19 4.52
N LEU A 79 -25.88 7.62 3.45
CA LEU A 79 -25.37 7.55 2.09
C LEU A 79 -24.04 8.31 1.94
N ARG A 80 -23.98 9.55 2.43
CA ARG A 80 -22.76 10.38 2.37
C ARG A 80 -21.60 9.74 3.14
N LEU A 81 -21.86 9.22 4.33
CA LEU A 81 -20.85 8.61 5.19
C LEU A 81 -20.29 7.35 4.52
N THR A 82 -21.17 6.44 4.09
CA THR A 82 -20.76 5.21 3.41
C THR A 82 -19.99 5.49 2.12
N ASN A 83 -20.47 6.43 1.29
CA ASN A 83 -19.74 6.80 0.06
C ASN A 83 -18.37 7.37 0.37
N SER A 84 -18.24 8.24 1.38
CA SER A 84 -16.94 8.76 1.80
C SER A 84 -16.00 7.67 2.30
N PHE A 85 -16.51 6.65 3.00
CA PHE A 85 -15.70 5.49 3.40
C PHE A 85 -15.28 4.64 2.21
N CYS A 86 -16.17 4.37 1.26
CA CYS A 86 -15.84 3.65 0.03
C CYS A 86 -14.76 4.39 -0.77
N GLU A 87 -14.94 5.70 -0.98
CA GLU A 87 -13.95 6.55 -1.66
C GLU A 87 -12.59 6.52 -0.95
N PHE A 88 -12.58 6.63 0.38
CA PHE A 88 -11.35 6.58 1.16
C PHE A 88 -10.63 5.22 1.04
N VAL A 89 -11.39 4.13 1.08
CA VAL A 89 -10.84 2.77 0.94
C VAL A 89 -10.30 2.58 -0.49
N SER A 90 -11.06 2.96 -1.52
CA SER A 90 -10.62 2.88 -2.91
C SER A 90 -9.40 3.75 -3.20
N GLU A 91 -9.37 4.99 -2.70
CA GLU A 91 -8.23 5.89 -2.90
C GLU A 91 -6.97 5.35 -2.21
N ARG A 92 -7.11 4.88 -0.97
CA ARG A 92 -5.99 4.31 -0.20
C ARG A 92 -5.36 3.10 -0.87
N PHE A 93 -6.17 2.25 -1.52
CA PHE A 93 -5.71 1.00 -2.13
C PHE A 93 -5.69 1.03 -3.67
N LYS A 94 -5.81 2.20 -4.29
CA LYS A 94 -5.77 2.40 -5.75
C LYS A 94 -4.53 1.81 -6.42
N SER A 95 -3.39 1.78 -5.71
CA SER A 95 -2.16 1.19 -6.21
C SER A 95 -2.23 -0.33 -6.35
N LEU A 96 -3.13 -1.00 -5.62
CA LEU A 96 -3.32 -2.44 -5.69
C LEU A 96 -4.08 -2.83 -6.97
N GLU A 97 -4.99 -1.96 -7.41
CA GLU A 97 -5.79 -2.15 -8.62
C GLU A 97 -5.11 -1.66 -9.90
N THR A 98 -3.92 -1.06 -9.80
CA THR A 98 -3.22 -0.48 -10.94
C THR A 98 -1.79 -1.01 -11.09
N GLY A 99 -1.35 -1.14 -12.35
CA GLY A 99 0.01 -1.53 -12.70
C GLY A 99 0.40 -2.94 -12.26
N VAL A 100 1.58 -3.03 -11.66
CA VAL A 100 2.29 -4.30 -11.38
C VAL A 100 1.56 -5.15 -10.35
N LEU A 101 0.93 -4.55 -9.34
CA LEU A 101 0.26 -5.30 -8.27
C LEU A 101 -0.99 -6.03 -8.78
N LYS A 102 -1.74 -5.39 -9.68
CA LYS A 102 -2.83 -6.04 -10.40
C LYS A 102 -2.31 -7.14 -11.32
N ALA A 103 -1.26 -6.84 -12.10
CA ALA A 103 -0.64 -7.83 -12.99
C ALA A 103 -0.12 -9.05 -12.24
N THR A 104 0.45 -8.88 -11.04
CA THR A 104 0.87 -10.01 -10.21
C THR A 104 -0.30 -10.84 -9.72
N SER A 105 -1.43 -10.22 -9.40
CA SER A 105 -2.60 -10.97 -8.93
C SER A 105 -3.19 -11.86 -10.01
N THR A 106 -3.14 -11.45 -11.28
CA THR A 106 -3.66 -12.24 -12.40
C THR A 106 -2.66 -13.27 -12.91
N LEU A 107 -1.37 -12.94 -12.96
CA LEU A 107 -0.33 -13.85 -13.46
C LEU A 107 -0.01 -14.99 -12.49
N PHE A 108 0.05 -14.70 -11.19
CA PHE A 108 0.43 -15.70 -10.17
C PHE A 108 -0.76 -16.45 -9.59
N ASP A 109 -1.99 -16.15 -10.04
CA ASP A 109 -3.18 -16.90 -9.64
C ASP A 109 -3.49 -17.99 -10.65
N LEU A 110 -2.95 -19.18 -10.40
CA LEU A 110 -3.17 -20.36 -11.24
C LEU A 110 -4.64 -20.82 -11.23
N SER A 111 -5.49 -20.36 -10.30
CA SER A 111 -6.91 -20.75 -10.26
C SER A 111 -7.77 -20.02 -11.29
N ASN A 112 -7.31 -18.86 -11.76
CA ASN A 112 -8.01 -18.03 -12.76
C ASN A 112 -7.54 -18.29 -14.19
N TRP A 113 -6.68 -19.29 -14.42
CA TRP A 113 -6.14 -19.58 -15.75
C TRP A 113 -7.19 -20.30 -16.61
N PRO A 114 -7.42 -19.87 -17.87
CA PRO A 114 -8.35 -20.54 -18.76
C PRO A 114 -7.90 -21.98 -19.03
N GLU A 115 -8.85 -22.92 -19.00
CA GLU A 115 -8.59 -24.31 -19.42
C GLU A 115 -8.49 -24.44 -20.95
N ASP A 116 -9.03 -23.47 -21.70
CA ASP A 116 -8.98 -23.45 -23.16
C ASP A 116 -7.64 -22.93 -23.69
N THR A 117 -7.08 -23.67 -24.64
CA THR A 117 -5.72 -23.51 -25.18
C THR A 117 -5.55 -22.19 -25.95
N THR A 118 -6.61 -21.70 -26.58
CA THR A 118 -6.60 -20.43 -27.34
C THR A 118 -6.65 -19.21 -26.43
N ASP A 119 -7.46 -19.28 -25.37
CA ASP A 119 -7.58 -18.21 -24.40
C ASP A 119 -6.33 -18.14 -23.52
N LEU A 120 -5.74 -19.29 -23.17
CA LEU A 120 -4.49 -19.37 -22.42
C LEU A 120 -3.30 -18.70 -23.14
N ALA A 121 -3.26 -18.75 -24.48
CA ALA A 121 -2.20 -18.13 -25.27
C ALA A 121 -2.24 -16.59 -25.24
N THR A 122 -3.41 -16.00 -24.98
CA THR A 122 -3.61 -14.54 -24.92
C THR A 122 -3.81 -14.02 -23.49
N PHE A 123 -4.15 -14.91 -22.56
CA PHE A 123 -4.37 -14.59 -21.15
C PHE A 123 -3.12 -14.03 -20.48
N GLY A 124 -3.29 -12.90 -19.78
CA GLY A 124 -2.22 -12.28 -19.02
C GLY A 124 -1.12 -11.63 -19.87
N THR A 125 -1.24 -11.55 -21.20
CA THR A 125 -0.20 -10.95 -22.05
C THR A 125 0.02 -9.46 -21.78
N ALA A 126 -1.05 -8.69 -21.56
CA ALA A 126 -0.97 -7.27 -21.21
C ALA A 126 -0.38 -7.07 -19.80
N GLU A 127 -0.79 -7.90 -18.85
CA GLU A 127 -0.31 -7.91 -17.47
C GLU A 127 1.16 -8.31 -17.40
N LEU A 128 1.56 -9.32 -18.17
CA LEU A 128 2.95 -9.75 -18.30
C LEU A 128 3.82 -8.65 -18.90
N ASN A 129 3.32 -7.94 -19.92
CA ASN A 129 4.05 -6.81 -20.49
C ASN A 129 4.23 -5.67 -19.48
N ALA A 130 3.18 -5.29 -18.75
CA ALA A 130 3.27 -4.27 -17.69
C ALA A 130 4.22 -4.69 -16.55
N PHE A 131 4.20 -5.97 -16.20
CA PHE A 131 5.11 -6.55 -15.21
C PHE A 131 6.57 -6.52 -15.72
N MET A 132 6.80 -6.94 -16.95
CA MET A 132 8.11 -6.93 -17.60
C MET A 132 8.66 -5.52 -17.78
N GLU A 133 7.83 -4.54 -18.13
CA GLU A 133 8.23 -3.13 -18.25
C GLU A 133 8.69 -2.57 -16.90
N HIS A 134 7.96 -2.86 -15.81
CA HIS A 134 8.32 -2.38 -14.49
C HIS A 134 9.63 -2.99 -13.97
N PHE A 135 9.80 -4.30 -14.14
CA PHE A 135 11.00 -4.99 -13.71
C PHE A 135 12.11 -4.96 -14.77
N HIS A 136 11.90 -4.31 -15.91
CA HIS A 136 12.86 -4.26 -17.03
C HIS A 136 14.27 -3.85 -16.57
N PRO A 137 14.48 -2.81 -15.74
CA PRO A 137 15.84 -2.44 -15.33
C PRO A 137 16.56 -3.55 -14.55
N VAL A 138 15.82 -4.33 -13.76
CA VAL A 138 16.36 -5.39 -12.90
C VAL A 138 16.52 -6.70 -13.69
N LEU A 139 15.54 -7.02 -14.54
CA LEU A 139 15.55 -8.20 -15.38
C LEU A 139 16.59 -8.09 -16.50
N TRP A 140 16.75 -6.91 -17.11
CA TRP A 140 17.71 -6.68 -18.20
C TRP A 140 19.17 -6.93 -17.75
N GLN A 141 19.51 -6.53 -16.52
CA GLN A 141 20.86 -6.74 -15.98
C GLN A 141 21.18 -8.23 -15.76
N ARG A 142 20.16 -9.06 -15.47
CA ARG A 142 20.31 -10.52 -15.29
C ARG A 142 20.13 -11.32 -16.58
N LEU A 143 19.27 -10.86 -17.49
CA LEU A 143 19.05 -11.45 -18.83
C LEU A 143 20.32 -11.42 -19.70
N ILE A 144 21.13 -10.36 -19.58
CA ILE A 144 22.41 -10.23 -20.31
C ILE A 144 23.50 -11.13 -19.71
N GLN A 145 23.43 -11.45 -18.41
CA GLN A 145 24.46 -12.24 -17.72
C GLN A 145 24.32 -13.76 -17.89
N GLY A 146 23.38 -14.23 -18.74
CA GLY A 146 23.47 -15.55 -19.38
C GLY A 146 23.22 -16.77 -18.48
N ALA A 147 22.66 -16.63 -17.28
CA ALA A 147 22.47 -17.76 -16.37
C ALA A 147 21.38 -18.77 -16.82
N ILE A 148 20.51 -18.41 -17.77
CA ILE A 148 19.49 -19.29 -18.34
C ILE A 148 19.51 -19.11 -19.86
N GLY A 149 19.99 -20.13 -20.57
CA GLY A 149 20.15 -20.11 -22.03
C GLY A 149 18.82 -19.79 -22.73
N ARG A 150 18.91 -19.08 -23.86
CA ARG A 150 17.78 -18.87 -24.79
C ARG A 150 17.49 -20.17 -25.55
N ASP A 151 17.13 -21.23 -24.84
CA ASP A 151 16.58 -22.41 -25.47
C ASP A 151 15.11 -22.12 -25.76
N GLY A 152 14.77 -21.96 -27.05
CA GLY A 152 13.47 -21.50 -27.52
C GLY A 152 12.28 -22.40 -27.16
N GLN A 153 12.48 -23.48 -26.43
CA GLN A 153 11.42 -24.43 -26.06
C GLN A 153 10.55 -23.94 -24.88
N PHE A 154 11.04 -23.04 -24.01
CA PHE A 154 10.30 -22.62 -22.80
C PHE A 154 10.44 -21.14 -22.44
N GLN A 155 10.26 -20.24 -23.42
CA GLN A 155 10.45 -18.80 -23.22
C GLN A 155 9.62 -18.22 -22.06
N HIS A 156 8.35 -18.63 -21.92
CA HIS A 156 7.49 -18.15 -20.83
C HIS A 156 7.93 -18.67 -19.46
N MET A 157 8.36 -19.94 -19.37
CA MET A 157 8.78 -20.53 -18.11
C MET A 157 10.13 -19.99 -17.62
N GLN A 158 11.02 -19.62 -18.55
CA GLN A 158 12.28 -18.94 -18.25
C GLN A 158 12.04 -17.54 -17.66
N VAL A 159 11.09 -16.80 -18.20
CA VAL A 159 10.69 -15.49 -17.65
C VAL A 159 10.16 -15.65 -16.22
N ILE A 160 9.26 -16.61 -15.97
CA ILE A 160 8.73 -16.88 -14.61
C ILE A 160 9.84 -17.27 -13.63
N ALA A 161 10.79 -18.12 -14.03
CA ALA A 161 11.92 -18.52 -13.20
C ALA A 161 12.82 -17.32 -12.82
N GLN A 162 13.06 -16.40 -13.75
CA GLN A 162 13.85 -15.19 -13.48
C GLN A 162 13.12 -14.21 -12.56
N ILE A 163 11.81 -14.06 -12.75
CA ILE A 163 10.97 -13.23 -11.89
C ILE A 163 10.98 -13.79 -10.46
N SER A 164 10.86 -15.12 -10.31
CA SER A 164 10.92 -15.80 -9.01
C SER A 164 12.24 -15.55 -8.26
N LEU A 165 13.34 -15.29 -8.97
CA LEU A 165 14.64 -14.93 -8.39
C LEU A 165 14.77 -13.45 -7.99
N VAL A 166 13.83 -12.60 -8.40
CA VAL A 166 13.76 -11.17 -8.04
C VAL A 166 12.71 -10.93 -6.97
N LEU A 167 11.65 -11.74 -6.93
CA LEU A 167 10.65 -11.68 -5.88
C LEU A 167 11.29 -12.01 -4.52
N PRO A 168 11.21 -11.12 -3.52
CA PRO A 168 11.69 -11.45 -2.19
C PRO A 168 10.86 -12.60 -1.62
N MET A 169 11.49 -13.76 -1.44
CA MET A 169 10.89 -14.97 -0.84
C MET A 169 10.51 -14.79 0.65
N SER A 170 10.80 -13.64 1.25
CA SER A 170 10.59 -13.37 2.67
C SER A 170 10.29 -11.89 2.94
N SER A 171 9.31 -11.63 3.81
CA SER A 171 9.01 -10.30 4.37
C SER A 171 10.12 -9.74 5.27
N SER A 172 11.15 -10.54 5.61
CA SER A 172 12.22 -10.15 6.53
C SER A 172 13.00 -8.91 6.06
N CYS A 173 13.10 -8.66 4.74
CA CYS A 173 13.67 -7.42 4.22
C CYS A 173 12.83 -6.20 4.59
N CYS A 174 11.51 -6.32 4.52
CA CYS A 174 10.57 -5.28 4.94
C CYS A 174 10.56 -5.11 6.46
N GLU A 175 10.64 -6.20 7.24
CA GLU A 175 10.74 -6.17 8.71
C GLU A 175 12.00 -5.47 9.22
N ARG A 176 13.14 -5.63 8.52
CA ARG A 176 14.35 -4.83 8.77
C ARG A 176 14.09 -3.35 8.52
N GLY A 177 13.41 -3.00 7.42
CA GLY A 177 12.98 -1.64 7.14
C GLY A 177 12.07 -1.05 8.22
N PHE A 178 11.06 -1.80 8.68
CA PHE A 178 10.17 -1.39 9.76
C PHE A 178 10.90 -1.23 11.10
N SER A 179 11.84 -2.12 11.40
CA SER A 179 12.68 -2.04 12.60
C SER A 179 13.57 -0.78 12.57
N SER A 180 14.21 -0.50 11.43
CA SER A 180 14.98 0.73 11.20
C SER A 180 14.09 1.97 11.31
N MET A 181 12.87 1.94 10.74
CA MET A 181 11.91 3.04 10.84
C MET A 181 11.53 3.32 12.30
N LYS A 182 11.30 2.26 13.09
CA LYS A 182 10.94 2.37 14.51
C LYS A 182 12.08 2.99 15.32
N ARG A 183 13.34 2.65 15.01
CA ARG A 183 14.53 3.28 15.60
C ARG A 183 14.62 4.76 15.24
N ILE A 184 14.55 5.11 13.95
CA ILE A 184 14.61 6.51 13.48
C ILE A 184 13.53 7.37 14.15
N LYS A 185 12.29 6.88 14.24
CA LYS A 185 11.18 7.59 14.87
C LYS A 185 11.32 7.69 16.39
N SER A 186 11.78 6.63 17.06
CA SER A 186 11.91 6.62 18.54
C SER A 186 13.08 7.49 19.00
N ASP A 187 14.21 7.42 18.30
CA ASP A 187 15.46 8.09 18.67
C ASP A 187 15.31 9.61 18.58
N ARG A 188 14.59 10.10 17.55
CA ARG A 188 14.39 11.55 17.39
C ARG A 188 13.14 12.13 18.03
N ARG A 189 12.24 11.34 18.63
CA ARG A 189 10.92 11.76 19.19
C ARG A 189 10.17 12.83 18.36
N SER A 190 10.41 12.93 17.05
CA SER A 190 10.09 14.14 16.28
C SER A 190 9.17 13.87 15.12
N CYS A 191 8.34 14.88 14.85
CA CYS A 191 7.54 15.06 13.66
C CYS A 191 8.43 15.19 12.41
N LEU A 192 9.12 14.12 12.03
CA LEU A 192 9.79 14.04 10.74
C LEU A 192 8.74 14.04 9.62
N SER A 193 9.00 14.83 8.58
CA SER A 193 8.22 14.73 7.34
C SER A 193 8.43 13.36 6.68
N ASN A 194 7.43 12.89 5.92
CA ASN A 194 7.51 11.60 5.22
C ASN A 194 8.69 11.55 4.24
N GLU A 195 9.00 12.67 3.57
CA GLU A 195 10.14 12.78 2.66
C GLU A 195 11.47 12.54 3.39
N MET A 196 11.69 13.22 4.51
CA MET A 196 12.92 13.10 5.29
C MET A 196 13.03 11.70 5.92
N LEU A 197 11.92 11.12 6.37
CA LEU A 197 11.88 9.75 6.86
C LEU A 197 12.31 8.75 5.78
N ASN A 198 11.83 8.92 4.55
CA ASN A 198 12.17 8.05 3.43
C ASN A 198 13.67 8.17 3.07
N CYS A 199 14.22 9.38 3.03
CA CYS A 199 15.66 9.59 2.83
C CYS A 199 16.51 8.89 3.90
N LEU A 200 16.14 9.02 5.18
CA LEU A 200 16.88 8.38 6.27
C LEU A 200 16.74 6.85 6.23
N LEU A 201 15.58 6.33 5.88
CA LEU A 201 15.36 4.89 5.68
C LEU A 201 16.24 4.35 4.55
N GLN A 202 16.32 5.06 3.42
CA GLN A 202 17.19 4.70 2.31
C GLN A 202 18.66 4.62 2.74
N ILE A 203 19.14 5.63 3.48
CA ILE A 203 20.50 5.63 4.04
C ILE A 203 20.71 4.46 5.01
N TRP A 204 19.73 4.15 5.86
CA TRP A 204 19.85 3.07 6.85
C TRP A 204 19.81 1.67 6.25
N VAL A 205 19.03 1.47 5.20
CA VAL A 205 18.84 0.14 4.58
C VAL A 205 19.90 -0.14 3.54
N HIS A 206 20.30 0.87 2.76
CA HIS A 206 21.18 0.71 1.61
C HIS A 206 22.54 1.40 1.77
N GLY A 207 22.70 2.29 2.76
CA GLY A 207 23.94 3.01 2.98
C GLY A 207 25.06 2.10 3.51
N PRO A 208 26.33 2.46 3.25
CA PRO A 208 27.47 1.73 3.79
C PRO A 208 27.51 1.84 5.32
N PRO A 209 28.13 0.87 6.02
CA PRO A 209 28.41 1.01 7.44
C PRO A 209 29.19 2.29 7.73
N ALA A 210 28.94 2.93 8.88
CA ALA A 210 29.53 4.23 9.21
C ALA A 210 31.06 4.29 9.09
N GLN A 211 31.75 3.16 9.29
CA GLN A 211 33.20 3.03 9.17
C GLN A 211 33.72 3.13 7.73
N HIS A 212 32.89 2.79 6.75
CA HIS A 212 33.22 2.79 5.32
C HIS A 212 32.51 3.91 4.55
N TYR A 213 31.89 4.85 5.26
CA TYR A 213 31.21 5.97 4.63
C TYR A 213 32.23 7.01 4.16
N ASP A 214 32.33 7.18 2.85
CA ASP A 214 33.08 8.29 2.25
C ASP A 214 32.21 9.55 2.20
N SER A 215 32.64 10.58 2.92
CA SER A 215 31.93 11.86 3.00
C SER A 215 32.27 12.82 1.86
N VAL A 216 33.31 12.55 1.05
CA VAL A 216 33.86 13.51 0.08
C VAL A 216 32.81 13.97 -0.93
N GLU A 217 32.02 13.04 -1.48
CA GLU A 217 30.97 13.38 -2.45
C GLU A 217 29.85 14.21 -1.81
N ALA A 218 29.41 13.84 -0.60
CA ALA A 218 28.37 14.55 0.14
C ALA A 218 28.83 15.97 0.52
N VAL A 219 30.08 16.12 0.96
CA VAL A 219 30.69 17.43 1.27
C VAL A 219 30.84 18.27 0.01
N THR A 220 31.31 17.69 -1.09
CA THR A 220 31.47 18.39 -2.37
C THR A 220 30.12 18.88 -2.89
N LYS A 221 29.08 18.03 -2.79
CA LYS A 221 27.71 18.40 -3.15
C LYS A 221 27.17 19.50 -2.23
N TRP A 222 27.36 19.39 -0.92
CA TRP A 222 26.97 20.47 0.02
C TRP A 222 27.68 21.79 -0.31
N TRP A 223 28.97 21.71 -0.65
CA TRP A 223 29.81 22.86 -0.99
C TRP A 223 29.38 23.55 -2.28
N SER A 224 28.98 22.78 -3.30
CA SER A 224 28.57 23.30 -4.61
C SER A 224 27.08 23.68 -4.69
N SER A 225 26.21 23.05 -3.90
CA SER A 225 24.75 23.23 -3.97
C SER A 225 24.20 24.38 -3.10
N GLY A 226 25.01 24.92 -2.19
CA GLY A 226 24.54 25.88 -1.18
C GLY A 226 24.66 27.35 -1.60
N CYS A 227 23.53 28.02 -1.83
CA CYS A 227 23.46 29.49 -1.96
C CYS A 227 23.36 30.18 -0.57
N ARG A 228 24.37 30.09 0.34
CA ARG A 228 24.39 30.93 1.57
C ARG A 228 25.79 31.34 2.08
N ALA A 229 25.83 32.54 2.65
CA ALA A 229 26.97 33.43 2.95
C ALA A 229 27.88 33.06 4.14
N ARG A 230 27.85 31.83 4.66
CA ARG A 230 28.73 31.41 5.77
C ARG A 230 29.55 30.18 5.38
N ARG A 231 30.44 30.36 4.41
CA ARG A 231 31.54 29.42 4.19
C ARG A 231 32.63 29.74 5.22
N PRO A 232 33.18 28.77 5.96
CA PRO A 232 34.37 28.99 6.75
C PRO A 232 35.49 29.38 5.78
N GLN A 233 35.88 30.65 5.78
CA GLN A 233 37.08 31.07 5.05
C GLN A 233 38.28 30.57 5.86
N TYR A 234 38.95 29.54 5.38
CA TYR A 234 40.32 29.30 5.81
C TYR A 234 41.15 30.47 5.29
N LYS A 235 41.76 31.23 6.20
CA LYS A 235 42.85 32.15 5.84
C LYS A 235 44.09 31.29 5.62
N ASP A 236 44.76 31.55 4.50
CA ASP A 236 46.05 30.96 4.13
C ASP A 236 47.10 31.06 5.25
#